data_AF-A0A955WMD8-F1
#
_entry.id   AF-A0A955WMD8-F1
#
_cell.length_a   1.000
_cell.length_b   1.000
_cell.length_c   1.000
_cell.angle_alpha   90.00
_cell.angle_beta   90.00
_cell.angle_gamma   90.00
#
_symmetry.space_group_name_H-M   'P 1'
#
loop_
_entity.id
_entity.type
_entity.pdbx_description
1 polymer ?
#
loop_
_entity_poly.entity_id
_entity_poly.type
_entity_poly.pdbx_seq_one_letter_code
_entity_poly.pdbx_strand_id
1 'polypeptide(L)'
;MSIVSTAPLGMRFADPMTGATVASGLDVAARGPASARFVNARPGAGGVYAFHGLSGLIAVERAERIPGGSTTQVAGDANWWQHHQGKVACEVRVRDPQKRFQPFRFVAPLPHRGLFAPPCAAPPAGVEPFVPLFSAPGRPAPAGMAVVRAELWDRVADRAAAWARLEVWHGATRVGHGFADAEGRAAIYFRPPPFTEAPLVAGQ
;
A
#
# COMPACT_ATOMS: atom_id res chain seq x y z
N MET A 1 -4.47 35.92 1.43
CA MET A 1 -4.55 35.18 0.15
C MET A 1 -4.12 33.75 0.42
N SER A 2 -5.05 32.78 0.39
CA SER A 2 -4.73 31.37 0.67
C SER A 2 -4.44 30.66 -0.66
N ILE A 3 -3.28 30.02 -0.79
CA ILE A 3 -2.95 29.18 -1.95
C ILE A 3 -3.42 27.77 -1.63
N VAL A 4 -4.46 27.30 -2.34
CA VAL A 4 -4.89 25.91 -2.29
C VAL A 4 -4.00 25.13 -3.26
N SER A 5 -3.21 24.18 -2.74
CA SER A 5 -2.43 23.24 -3.56
C SER A 5 -3.06 21.85 -3.46
N THR A 6 -3.34 21.25 -4.61
CA THR A 6 -3.86 19.88 -4.69
C THR A 6 -2.71 18.90 -4.77
N ALA A 7 -2.74 17.85 -3.93
CA ALA A 7 -1.82 16.73 -4.07
C ALA A 7 -2.29 15.82 -5.23
N PRO A 8 -1.48 15.57 -6.28
CA PRO A 8 -1.84 14.66 -7.36
C PRO A 8 -1.98 13.19 -6.93
N LEU A 9 -1.43 12.84 -5.75
CA LEU A 9 -1.49 11.51 -5.16
C LEU A 9 -1.49 11.61 -3.63
N GLY A 10 -2.51 11.02 -3.01
CA GLY A 10 -2.55 10.70 -1.59
C GLY A 10 -2.78 9.21 -1.40
N MET A 11 -2.11 8.60 -0.42
CA MET A 11 -2.31 7.18 -0.09
C MET A 11 -2.25 6.96 1.41
N ARG A 12 -2.98 5.95 1.89
CA ARG A 12 -2.85 5.41 3.25
C ARG A 12 -2.27 4.01 3.15
N PHE A 13 -1.51 3.62 4.16
CA PHE A 13 -1.01 2.26 4.30
C PHE A 13 -1.71 1.59 5.47
N ALA A 14 -2.09 0.34 5.31
CA ALA A 14 -2.69 -0.43 6.40
C ALA A 14 -1.96 -1.75 6.58
N ASP A 15 -1.87 -2.17 7.84
CA ASP A 15 -1.50 -3.52 8.18
C ASP A 15 -2.77 -4.40 8.09
N PRO A 16 -2.91 -5.26 7.06
CA PRO A 16 -4.11 -6.06 6.86
C PRO A 16 -4.38 -7.02 8.03
N MET A 17 -3.38 -7.28 8.87
CA MET A 17 -3.52 -8.17 10.02
C MET A 17 -4.28 -7.52 11.17
N THR A 18 -3.94 -6.27 11.46
CA THR A 18 -4.52 -5.52 12.59
C THR A 18 -5.64 -4.60 12.15
N GLY A 19 -5.75 -4.33 10.85
CA GLY A 19 -6.62 -3.28 10.28
C GLY A 19 -6.11 -1.87 10.59
N ALA A 20 -4.95 -1.74 11.25
CA ALA A 20 -4.44 -0.45 11.68
C ALA A 20 -3.78 0.32 10.53
N THR A 21 -4.08 1.61 10.45
CA THR A 21 -3.38 2.54 9.56
C THR A 21 -1.93 2.72 10.04
N VAL A 22 -0.98 2.50 9.16
CA VAL A 22 0.45 2.76 9.39
C VAL A 22 0.75 4.19 8.96
N ALA A 23 0.56 5.13 9.89
CA ALA A 23 0.69 6.56 9.65
C ALA A 23 2.13 7.10 9.64
N SER A 24 3.10 6.32 10.13
CA SER A 24 4.49 6.75 10.28
C SER A 24 5.49 5.59 10.21
N GLY A 25 6.77 5.97 10.07
CA GLY A 25 7.89 5.03 10.02
C GLY A 25 8.13 4.40 8.64
N LEU A 26 7.28 4.67 7.64
CA LEU A 26 7.54 4.29 6.24
C LEU A 26 8.32 5.38 5.50
N ASP A 27 9.29 4.97 4.69
CA ASP A 27 9.91 5.76 3.64
C ASP A 27 9.16 5.49 2.32
N VAL A 28 8.37 6.48 1.89
CA VAL A 28 7.50 6.39 0.72
C VAL A 28 7.93 7.43 -0.28
N ALA A 29 8.27 6.99 -1.49
CA ALA A 29 8.76 7.86 -2.54
C ALA A 29 8.13 7.52 -3.89
N ALA A 30 7.92 8.52 -4.75
CA ALA A 30 7.36 8.33 -6.08
C ALA A 30 8.16 9.07 -7.15
N ARG A 31 8.15 8.57 -8.38
CA ARG A 31 8.70 9.25 -9.55
C ARG A 31 7.70 9.29 -10.69
N GLY A 32 7.65 10.43 -11.38
CA GLY A 32 6.90 10.57 -12.63
C GLY A 32 7.58 9.85 -13.80
N PRO A 33 6.88 9.63 -14.92
CA PRO A 33 7.38 8.84 -16.05
C PRO A 33 8.62 9.46 -16.70
N ALA A 34 8.71 10.79 -16.72
CA ALA A 34 9.80 11.54 -17.34
C ALA A 34 10.95 11.89 -16.38
N SER A 35 10.96 11.33 -15.16
CA SER A 35 11.94 11.70 -14.13
C SER A 35 12.68 10.50 -13.58
N ALA A 36 14.01 10.61 -13.52
CA ALA A 36 14.84 9.65 -12.80
C ALA A 36 14.78 9.84 -11.27
N ARG A 37 14.32 11.02 -10.81
CA ARG A 37 14.36 11.41 -9.40
C ARG A 37 13.08 11.00 -8.67
N PHE A 38 13.26 10.33 -7.54
CA PHE A 38 12.20 10.08 -6.57
C PHE A 38 11.95 11.33 -5.70
N VAL A 39 10.67 11.60 -5.45
CA VAL A 39 10.17 12.60 -4.51
C VAL A 39 9.57 11.87 -3.32
N ASN A 40 9.98 12.24 -2.11
CA ASN A 40 9.42 11.65 -0.89
C ASN A 40 8.02 12.21 -0.62
N ALA A 41 7.15 11.34 -0.13
CA ALA A 41 5.85 11.73 0.39
C ALA A 41 6.02 12.61 1.62
N ARG A 42 5.07 13.54 1.80
CA ARG A 42 4.87 14.27 3.05
C ARG A 42 3.81 13.53 3.87
N PRO A 43 4.15 12.98 5.05
CA PRO A 43 3.15 12.42 5.95
C PRO A 43 2.27 13.56 6.49
N GLY A 44 0.95 13.39 6.42
CA GLY A 44 -0.05 14.33 6.90
C GLY A 44 -0.80 13.83 8.13
N ALA A 45 -1.57 14.73 8.74
CA ALA A 45 -2.51 14.38 9.80
C ALA A 45 -3.51 13.33 9.29
N GLY A 46 -3.72 12.25 10.06
CA GLY A 46 -4.59 11.14 9.65
C GLY A 46 -3.92 10.07 8.78
N GLY A 47 -2.59 9.98 8.76
CA GLY A 47 -1.84 8.87 8.15
C GLY A 47 -1.82 8.83 6.63
N VAL A 48 -2.11 9.97 5.98
CA VAL A 48 -2.03 10.12 4.54
C VAL A 48 -0.61 10.51 4.13
N TYR A 49 -0.04 9.76 3.19
CA TYR A 49 1.20 10.10 2.51
C TYR A 49 0.85 10.85 1.23
N ALA A 50 1.09 12.16 1.22
CA ALA A 50 0.77 13.04 0.09
C ALA A 50 2.02 13.39 -0.72
N PHE A 51 1.90 13.37 -2.05
CA PHE A 51 2.97 13.73 -2.96
C PHE A 51 2.70 15.09 -3.60
N HIS A 52 3.76 15.89 -3.70
CA HIS A 52 3.81 17.16 -4.42
C HIS A 52 5.15 17.27 -5.15
N GLY A 53 5.25 18.12 -6.16
CA GLY A 53 6.42 18.30 -7.00
C GLY A 53 6.69 17.12 -7.94
N LEU A 54 5.69 16.32 -8.29
CA LEU A 54 5.92 15.20 -9.23
C LEU A 54 6.11 15.74 -10.66
N SER A 55 7.21 15.34 -11.30
CA SER A 55 7.54 15.77 -12.67
C SER A 55 6.43 15.38 -13.65
N GLY A 56 5.97 16.35 -14.44
CA GLY A 56 4.83 16.17 -15.36
C GLY A 56 3.45 16.37 -14.72
N LEU A 57 3.37 16.68 -13.42
CA LEU A 57 2.11 16.90 -12.69
C LEU A 57 1.99 18.29 -12.07
N ILE A 58 2.88 19.23 -12.42
CA ILE A 58 2.86 20.58 -11.84
C ILE A 58 1.56 21.35 -12.17
N ALA A 59 1.00 21.12 -13.36
CA ALA A 59 -0.30 21.69 -13.77
C ALA A 59 -1.48 21.18 -12.91
N VAL A 60 -1.34 19.99 -12.30
CA VAL A 60 -2.31 19.46 -11.33
C VAL A 60 -2.17 20.14 -9.97
N GLU A 61 -0.94 20.47 -9.58
CA GLU A 61 -0.64 21.03 -8.25
C GLU A 61 -0.91 22.53 -8.14
N ARG A 62 -0.75 23.24 -9.26
CA ARG A 62 -0.87 24.69 -9.39
C ARG A 62 -1.94 24.97 -10.42
N ALA A 63 -3.16 25.28 -9.97
CA ALA A 63 -4.25 25.73 -10.82
C ALA A 63 -3.76 26.76 -11.85
N GLU A 64 -3.75 26.41 -13.15
CA GLU A 64 -3.48 27.40 -14.17
C GLU A 64 -4.70 28.29 -14.33
N ARG A 65 -4.51 29.60 -14.17
CA ARG A 65 -5.53 30.59 -14.53
C ARG A 65 -5.66 30.57 -16.05
N ILE A 66 -6.78 30.07 -16.58
CA ILE A 66 -7.07 30.14 -18.02
C ILE A 66 -7.07 31.62 -18.45
N PRO A 67 -6.18 32.06 -19.35
CA PRO A 67 -6.22 33.42 -19.87
C PRO A 67 -7.52 33.63 -20.66
N GLY A 68 -8.37 34.56 -20.20
CA GLY A 68 -9.63 34.93 -20.87
C GLY A 68 -10.93 34.30 -20.33
N GLY A 69 -10.87 33.46 -19.29
CA GLY A 69 -12.07 32.89 -18.65
C GLY A 69 -12.57 33.71 -17.45
N SER A 70 -13.89 33.94 -17.35
CA SER A 70 -14.51 34.63 -16.19
C SER A 70 -14.59 33.75 -14.93
N THR A 71 -14.19 32.48 -15.00
CA THR A 71 -14.23 31.53 -13.89
C THR A 71 -12.83 31.02 -13.61
N THR A 72 -12.30 31.33 -12.42
CA THR A 72 -11.06 30.76 -11.91
C THR A 72 -11.28 29.25 -11.73
N GLN A 73 -10.85 28.40 -12.67
CA GLN A 73 -10.78 26.96 -12.42
C GLN A 73 -9.73 26.74 -11.32
N VAL A 74 -10.14 26.19 -10.19
CA VAL A 74 -9.24 25.90 -9.08
C VAL A 74 -8.81 24.45 -9.24
N ALA A 75 -7.49 24.21 -9.30
CA ALA A 75 -6.95 22.85 -9.31
C ALA A 75 -7.60 22.02 -8.19
N GLY A 76 -8.02 20.81 -8.56
CA GLY A 76 -8.69 19.90 -7.65
C GLY A 76 -10.19 20.11 -7.46
N ASP A 77 -10.80 21.14 -8.04
CA ASP A 77 -12.26 21.29 -8.05
C ASP A 77 -12.96 20.27 -8.97
N ALA A 78 -14.28 20.15 -8.84
CA ALA A 78 -15.05 19.18 -9.61
C ALA A 78 -14.95 19.40 -11.13
N ASN A 79 -14.84 20.66 -11.56
CA ASN A 79 -14.75 21.02 -12.97
C ASN A 79 -13.40 20.61 -13.56
N TRP A 80 -12.31 20.82 -12.81
CA TRP A 80 -10.96 20.42 -13.19
C TRP A 80 -10.87 18.90 -13.40
N TRP A 81 -11.39 18.10 -12.45
CA TRP A 81 -11.39 16.63 -12.55
C TRP A 81 -12.22 16.08 -13.71
N GLN A 82 -13.25 16.79 -14.16
CA GLN A 82 -14.06 16.39 -15.32
C GLN A 82 -13.29 16.53 -16.63
N HIS A 83 -12.45 17.57 -16.74
CA HIS A 83 -11.74 17.92 -17.97
C HIS A 83 -10.30 17.34 -18.06
N HIS A 84 -9.69 16.95 -16.93
CA HIS A 84 -8.31 16.45 -16.87
C HIS A 84 -8.27 14.93 -16.67
N GLN A 85 -8.44 14.18 -17.77
CA GLN A 85 -8.51 12.71 -17.75
C GLN A 85 -7.19 12.00 -18.10
N GLY A 86 -6.18 12.72 -18.60
CA GLY A 86 -4.89 12.13 -18.96
C GLY A 86 -4.21 11.49 -17.73
N LYS A 87 -4.01 10.16 -17.78
CA LYS A 87 -3.31 9.42 -16.72
C LYS A 87 -1.86 9.18 -17.12
N VAL A 88 -0.93 9.52 -16.23
CA VAL A 88 0.48 9.17 -16.31
C VAL A 88 0.82 8.08 -15.30
N ALA A 89 1.65 7.12 -15.71
CA ALA A 89 2.15 6.08 -14.83
C ALA A 89 3.23 6.65 -13.91
N CYS A 90 3.03 6.58 -12.60
CA CYS A 90 4.04 6.96 -11.60
C CYS A 90 4.46 5.74 -10.80
N GLU A 91 5.76 5.48 -10.73
CA GLU A 91 6.29 4.40 -9.88
C GLU A 91 6.37 4.89 -8.44
N VAL A 92 5.78 4.12 -7.53
CA VAL A 92 5.82 4.34 -6.09
C VAL A 92 6.69 3.24 -5.47
N ARG A 93 7.57 3.63 -4.55
CA ARG A 93 8.40 2.75 -3.75
C ARG A 93 8.07 2.94 -2.28
N VAL A 94 7.92 1.82 -1.58
CA VAL A 94 7.65 1.78 -0.15
C VAL A 94 8.75 0.98 0.53
N ARG A 95 9.33 1.56 1.57
CA ARG A 95 10.33 0.92 2.44
C ARG A 95 9.93 1.16 3.88
N ASP A 96 10.23 0.21 4.75
CA ASP A 96 10.10 0.37 6.19
C ASP A 96 11.49 0.20 6.83
N PRO A 97 12.18 1.32 7.16
CA PRO A 97 13.47 1.26 7.84
C PRO A 97 13.46 0.48 9.15
N GLN A 98 12.29 0.36 9.80
CA GLN A 98 12.11 -0.44 11.02
C GLN A 98 11.96 -1.94 10.76
N LYS A 99 11.97 -2.37 9.49
CA LYS A 99 11.87 -3.77 9.05
C LYS A 99 10.64 -4.50 9.62
N ARG A 100 9.53 -3.80 9.81
CA ARG A 100 8.24 -4.43 10.21
C ARG A 100 7.52 -4.96 8.97
N PHE A 101 7.64 -4.25 7.85
CA PHE A 101 7.01 -4.60 6.58
C PHE A 101 8.02 -4.80 5.45
N GLN A 102 7.67 -5.64 4.48
CA GLN A 102 8.49 -5.89 3.29
C GLN A 102 8.50 -4.67 2.37
N PRO A 103 9.63 -4.36 1.72
CA PRO A 103 9.68 -3.32 0.72
C PRO A 103 8.97 -3.79 -0.56
N PHE A 104 8.26 -2.88 -1.22
CA PHE A 104 7.64 -3.18 -2.51
C PHE A 104 7.54 -1.93 -3.39
N ARG A 105 7.15 -2.15 -4.65
CA ARG A 105 6.90 -1.09 -5.63
C ARG A 105 5.63 -1.38 -6.39
N PHE A 106 4.98 -0.33 -6.86
CA PHE A 106 3.82 -0.42 -7.73
C PHE A 106 3.71 0.82 -8.60
N VAL A 107 2.86 0.75 -9.62
CA VAL A 107 2.56 1.89 -10.50
C VAL A 107 1.19 2.46 -10.14
N ALA A 108 1.12 3.75 -9.90
CA ALA A 108 -0.11 4.50 -9.69
C ALA A 108 -0.42 5.36 -10.93
N PRO A 109 -1.60 5.23 -11.56
CA PRO A 109 -2.06 6.14 -12.60
C PRO A 109 -2.49 7.49 -11.98
N LEU A 110 -1.76 8.56 -12.30
CA LEU A 110 -1.98 9.92 -11.78
C LEU A 110 -2.49 10.87 -12.86
N PRO A 111 -3.23 11.94 -12.53
CA PRO A 111 -3.63 12.35 -11.18
C PRO A 111 -4.72 11.44 -10.60
N HIS A 112 -4.72 11.21 -9.29
CA HIS A 112 -5.73 10.39 -8.61
C HIS A 112 -6.57 11.25 -7.65
N ARG A 113 -7.89 11.19 -7.78
CA ARG A 113 -8.81 11.94 -6.92
C ARG A 113 -9.03 11.18 -5.61
N GLY A 114 -8.70 11.80 -4.49
CA GLY A 114 -8.84 11.18 -3.17
C GLY A 114 -7.68 10.23 -2.84
N LEU A 115 -7.98 9.18 -2.06
CA LEU A 115 -7.00 8.19 -1.65
C LEU A 115 -6.83 7.10 -2.69
N PHE A 116 -5.60 6.89 -3.13
CA PHE A 116 -5.24 5.79 -4.00
C PHE A 116 -5.25 4.46 -3.24
N ALA A 117 -5.87 3.46 -3.87
CA ALA A 117 -5.68 2.04 -3.55
C ALA A 117 -5.40 1.25 -4.84
N PRO A 118 -4.49 0.27 -4.81
CA PRO A 118 -4.24 -0.58 -5.97
C PRO A 118 -5.49 -1.44 -6.26
N PRO A 119 -5.78 -1.77 -7.53
CA PRO A 119 -6.99 -2.53 -7.90
C PRO A 119 -7.14 -3.88 -7.16
N CYS A 120 -6.02 -4.52 -6.85
CA CYS A 120 -5.98 -5.79 -6.10
C CYS A 120 -6.31 -5.65 -4.60
N ALA A 121 -6.44 -4.42 -4.10
CA ALA A 121 -6.76 -4.11 -2.71
C ALA A 121 -8.01 -3.24 -2.57
N ALA A 122 -8.96 -3.38 -3.51
CA ALA A 122 -10.24 -2.69 -3.41
C ALA A 122 -10.88 -2.98 -2.04
N PRO A 123 -11.09 -1.97 -1.20
CA PRO A 123 -11.65 -2.18 0.13
C PRO A 123 -13.12 -2.64 0.02
N PRO A 124 -13.63 -3.40 1.00
CA PRO A 124 -15.07 -3.60 1.15
C PRO A 124 -15.80 -2.25 1.21
N ALA A 125 -17.09 -2.24 0.83
CA ALA A 125 -17.91 -1.03 0.90
C ALA A 125 -17.88 -0.43 2.31
N GLY A 126 -17.66 0.89 2.41
CA GLY A 126 -17.56 1.61 3.68
C GLY A 126 -16.18 1.63 4.34
N VAL A 127 -15.20 0.92 3.78
CA VAL A 127 -13.80 1.00 4.23
C VAL A 127 -13.04 1.98 3.32
N GLU A 128 -12.31 2.91 3.92
CA GLU A 128 -11.51 3.87 3.15
C GLU A 128 -10.42 3.15 2.32
N PRO A 129 -10.07 3.68 1.13
CA PRO A 129 -8.99 3.12 0.31
C PRO A 129 -7.63 3.11 1.04
N PHE A 130 -6.91 1.98 0.95
CA PHE A 130 -5.56 1.83 1.48
C PHE A 130 -4.68 0.93 0.59
N VAL A 131 -3.37 1.04 0.77
CA VAL A 131 -2.36 0.15 0.21
C VAL A 131 -1.98 -0.88 1.28
N PRO A 132 -2.18 -2.20 1.05
CA PRO A 132 -1.86 -3.22 2.05
C PRO A 132 -0.35 -3.37 2.19
N LEU A 133 0.12 -3.50 3.43
CA LEU A 133 1.50 -3.87 3.74
C LEU A 133 1.61 -5.38 3.99
N PHE A 134 2.75 -5.96 3.63
CA PHE A 134 3.07 -7.35 3.93
C PHE A 134 4.14 -7.42 5.01
N SER A 135 3.93 -8.26 6.02
CA SER A 135 4.87 -8.38 7.14
C SER A 135 6.25 -8.87 6.69
N ALA A 136 7.30 -8.26 7.22
CA ALA A 136 8.65 -8.76 7.06
C ALA A 136 8.84 -10.05 7.88
N PRO A 137 9.72 -10.97 7.45
CA PRO A 137 9.96 -12.21 8.19
C PRO A 137 10.49 -11.97 9.61
N GLY A 138 11.22 -10.89 9.89
CA GLY A 138 11.70 -10.59 11.24
C GLY A 138 10.65 -10.01 12.20
N ARG A 139 9.43 -9.69 11.74
CA ARG A 139 8.44 -8.99 12.56
C ARG A 139 8.00 -9.88 13.75
N PRO A 140 7.96 -9.36 14.98
CA PRO A 140 7.32 -10.06 16.10
C PRO A 140 5.83 -10.30 15.83
N ALA A 141 5.29 -11.42 16.32
CA ALA A 141 3.86 -11.68 16.21
C ALA A 141 3.07 -10.70 17.09
N PRO A 142 2.07 -9.98 16.53
CA PRO A 142 1.15 -9.20 17.36
C PRO A 142 0.43 -10.12 18.36
N ALA A 143 0.06 -9.56 19.52
CA ALA A 143 -0.68 -10.31 20.53
C ALA A 143 -1.98 -10.91 19.94
N GLY A 144 -2.26 -12.17 20.28
CA GLY A 144 -3.45 -12.89 19.79
C GLY A 144 -3.38 -13.37 18.34
N MET A 145 -2.24 -13.26 17.66
CA MET A 145 -2.03 -13.78 16.32
C MET A 145 -1.14 -15.02 16.34
N ALA A 146 -1.47 -16.00 15.50
CA ALA A 146 -0.55 -17.08 15.12
C ALA A 146 0.36 -16.62 13.97
N VAL A 147 1.51 -17.26 13.82
CA VAL A 147 2.45 -17.02 12.70
C VAL A 147 2.95 -18.32 12.11
N VAL A 148 2.89 -18.44 10.78
CA VAL A 148 3.61 -19.44 10.00
C VAL A 148 4.86 -18.78 9.43
N ARG A 149 6.03 -19.38 9.69
CA ARG A 149 7.32 -18.95 9.16
C ARG A 149 7.81 -20.01 8.18
N ALA A 150 8.34 -19.57 7.04
CA ALA A 150 8.83 -20.47 6.01
C ALA A 150 10.09 -19.90 5.37
N GLU A 151 10.94 -20.80 4.87
CA GLU A 151 12.04 -20.50 3.96
C GLU A 151 11.80 -21.31 2.68
N LEU A 152 11.78 -20.64 1.53
CA LEU A 152 11.41 -21.22 0.26
C LEU A 152 12.61 -21.23 -0.69
N TRP A 153 12.84 -22.37 -1.33
CA TRP A 153 13.90 -22.58 -2.31
C TRP A 153 13.32 -23.06 -3.64
N ASP A 154 13.73 -22.44 -4.74
CA ASP A 154 13.45 -22.88 -6.10
C ASP A 154 14.53 -23.88 -6.53
N ARG A 155 14.16 -25.16 -6.63
CA ARG A 155 15.09 -26.23 -7.02
C ARG A 155 15.49 -26.21 -8.50
N VAL A 156 14.68 -25.58 -9.36
CA VAL A 156 14.98 -25.51 -10.80
C VAL A 156 15.96 -24.38 -11.08
N ALA A 157 15.76 -23.22 -10.44
CA ALA A 157 16.64 -22.07 -10.58
C ALA A 157 17.81 -22.05 -9.58
N ASP A 158 17.87 -23.04 -8.69
CA ASP A 158 18.83 -23.19 -7.59
C ASP A 158 19.09 -21.90 -6.80
N ARG A 159 18.01 -21.29 -6.32
CA ARG A 159 18.05 -20.03 -5.58
C ARG A 159 16.87 -19.91 -4.62
N ALA A 160 16.95 -18.94 -3.70
CA ALA A 160 15.80 -18.58 -2.88
C ALA A 160 14.58 -18.24 -3.75
N ALA A 161 13.41 -18.74 -3.38
CA ALA A 161 12.16 -18.44 -4.06
C ALA A 161 11.64 -17.06 -3.62
N ALA A 162 12.38 -16.03 -4.01
CA ALA A 162 12.12 -14.66 -3.63
C ALA A 162 10.76 -14.18 -4.14
N TRP A 163 10.04 -13.43 -3.30
CA TRP A 163 8.74 -12.83 -3.65
C TRP A 163 7.64 -13.84 -4.02
N ALA A 164 7.83 -15.13 -3.68
CA ALA A 164 6.80 -16.14 -3.83
C ALA A 164 5.58 -15.78 -2.97
N ARG A 165 4.37 -15.99 -3.50
CA ARG A 165 3.13 -15.81 -2.74
C ARG A 165 2.83 -17.07 -1.95
N LEU A 166 2.45 -16.90 -0.69
CA LEU A 166 2.01 -17.97 0.18
C LEU A 166 0.60 -17.69 0.69
N GLU A 167 -0.17 -18.76 0.88
CA GLU A 167 -1.49 -18.71 1.51
C GLU A 167 -1.57 -19.77 2.60
N VAL A 168 -2.23 -19.41 3.71
CA VAL A 168 -2.50 -20.32 4.81
C VAL A 168 -3.98 -20.63 4.81
N TRP A 169 -4.31 -21.92 4.81
CA TRP A 169 -5.66 -22.45 4.76
C TRP A 169 -5.95 -23.27 6.01
N HIS A 170 -7.14 -23.11 6.57
CA HIS A 170 -7.71 -23.96 7.61
C HIS A 170 -9.01 -24.58 7.07
N GLY A 171 -8.95 -25.86 6.72
CA GLY A 171 -9.99 -26.49 5.91
C GLY A 171 -10.16 -25.76 4.57
N ALA A 172 -11.39 -25.39 4.22
CA ALA A 172 -11.71 -24.64 3.01
C ALA A 172 -11.58 -23.11 3.15
N THR A 173 -11.16 -22.61 4.31
CA THR A 173 -11.09 -21.16 4.59
C THR A 173 -9.64 -20.68 4.54
N ARG A 174 -9.35 -19.70 3.69
CA ARG A 174 -8.06 -18.99 3.71
C ARG A 174 -7.99 -18.08 4.94
N VAL A 175 -7.07 -18.36 5.85
CA VAL A 175 -6.89 -17.61 7.11
C VAL A 175 -5.76 -16.58 7.03
N GLY A 176 -4.85 -16.71 6.07
CA GLY A 176 -3.75 -15.76 5.89
C GLY A 176 -3.13 -15.83 4.50
N HIS A 177 -2.41 -14.79 4.12
CA HIS A 177 -1.56 -14.79 2.93
C HIS A 177 -0.42 -13.79 3.09
N GLY A 178 0.63 -13.97 2.31
CA GLY A 178 1.80 -13.09 2.33
C GLY A 178 2.75 -13.40 1.17
N PHE A 179 3.92 -12.77 1.22
CA PHE A 179 4.98 -12.97 0.25
C PHE A 179 6.28 -13.35 0.96
N ALA A 180 7.14 -14.09 0.28
CA ALA A 180 8.52 -14.27 0.70
C ALA A 180 9.35 -13.01 0.40
N ASP A 181 10.38 -12.75 1.20
CA ASP A 181 11.34 -11.68 0.98
C ASP A 181 12.36 -12.03 -0.11
N ALA A 182 13.39 -11.19 -0.29
CA ALA A 182 14.44 -11.40 -1.28
C ALA A 182 15.28 -12.66 -1.02
N GLU A 183 15.29 -13.16 0.22
CA GLU A 183 16.00 -14.38 0.62
C GLU A 183 15.07 -15.60 0.70
N GLY A 184 13.84 -15.48 0.18
CA GLY A 184 12.87 -16.59 0.17
C GLY A 184 12.22 -16.85 1.53
N ARG A 185 12.37 -15.96 2.52
CA ARG A 185 11.80 -16.14 3.86
C ARG A 185 10.44 -15.47 3.94
N ALA A 186 9.48 -16.07 4.64
CA ALA A 186 8.14 -15.54 4.81
C ALA A 186 7.69 -15.61 6.27
N ALA A 187 6.84 -14.65 6.67
CA ALA A 187 6.06 -14.73 7.89
C ALA A 187 4.61 -14.34 7.59
N ILE A 188 3.69 -15.29 7.78
CA ILE A 188 2.26 -15.11 7.53
C ILE A 188 1.56 -15.16 8.87
N TYR A 189 0.95 -14.04 9.24
CA TYR A 189 0.20 -13.92 10.48
C TYR A 189 -1.27 -14.21 10.17
N PHE A 190 -2.01 -14.72 11.15
CA PHE A 190 -3.45 -14.92 11.06
C PHE A 190 -4.04 -15.05 12.45
N ARG A 191 -5.35 -14.77 12.57
CA ARG A 191 -6.07 -15.07 13.80
C ARG A 191 -6.23 -16.59 13.90
N PRO A 192 -5.75 -17.23 14.98
CA PRO A 192 -5.93 -18.66 15.12
C PRO A 192 -7.43 -18.98 15.15
N PRO A 193 -7.87 -20.08 14.53
CA PRO A 193 -9.23 -20.55 14.70
C PRO A 193 -9.49 -20.85 16.19
N PRO A 194 -10.74 -20.75 16.66
CA PRO A 194 -11.07 -21.15 18.02
C PRO A 194 -10.63 -22.60 18.23
N PHE A 195 -9.96 -22.88 19.35
CA PHE A 195 -9.65 -24.24 19.75
C PHE A 195 -10.97 -25.00 19.90
N THR A 196 -11.16 -26.01 19.05
CA THR A 196 -12.22 -26.98 19.26
C THR A 196 -11.59 -28.04 20.14
N GLU A 197 -11.93 -28.07 21.43
CA GLU A 197 -11.57 -29.22 22.28
C GLU A 197 -12.21 -30.45 21.63
N ALA A 198 -11.41 -31.30 21.00
CA ALA A 198 -11.83 -32.68 20.81
C ALA A 198 -12.00 -33.25 22.22
N PRO A 199 -13.16 -33.87 22.56
CA PRO A 199 -13.27 -34.55 23.84
C PRO A 199 -12.11 -35.54 23.93
N LEU A 200 -11.32 -35.43 24.99
CA LEU A 200 -10.36 -36.45 25.36
C LEU A 200 -11.17 -37.74 25.49
N VAL A 201 -11.09 -38.61 24.49
CA VAL A 201 -11.60 -39.97 24.62
C VAL A 201 -10.67 -40.61 25.64
N ALA A 202 -11.10 -40.62 26.89
CA ALA A 202 -10.45 -41.43 27.92
C ALA A 202 -10.49 -42.87 27.40
N GLY A 203 -9.32 -43.39 27.07
CA GLY A 203 -9.17 -44.78 26.65
C GLY A 203 -9.79 -45.68 27.72
N GLN A 204 -10.72 -46.51 27.28
CA GLN A 204 -11.23 -47.67 28.03
C GLN A 204 -10.17 -48.76 28.11
#